data_AF-T1BIM4-F1
#
_entry.id   AF-T1BIM4-F1
#
_cell.length_a   1.000
_cell.length_b   1.000
_cell.length_c   1.000
_cell.angle_alpha   90.00
_cell.angle_beta   90.00
_cell.angle_gamma   90.00
#
_symmetry.space_group_name_H-M   'P 1'
#
loop_
_entity.id
_entity.type
_entity.pdbx_description
1 polymer ?
#
loop_
_entity_poly.entity_id
_entity_poly.type
_entity_poly.pdbx_seq_one_letter_code
_entity_poly.pdbx_strand_id
1 'polypeptide(L)'
;SYESLYPPDQALRPELLIEISARAPILTPVECGYDTIVNELLGRAERSGSIACLDIRETIAGKNAALLRRWSARLRGAGRVFELGNVRDEDIVRHIYDLGRIFEHFPRELTDVEAGRLARELLLQDALEFGGQDPGFRDAPIERAREALNDLAASGEARQWYERFTTAMVYGVIPPFDEAMGRILKFADAWVPSGG
;
A
#
# COMPACT_ATOMS: atom_id res chain seq x y z
N SER A 1 9.78 22.31 -30.68
CA SER A 1 9.43 21.10 -29.92
C SER A 1 10.46 20.04 -30.22
N TYR A 2 10.90 19.26 -29.24
CA TYR A 2 11.74 18.09 -29.48
C TYR A 2 10.82 16.91 -29.80
N GLU A 3 10.97 16.32 -30.98
CA GLU A 3 10.17 15.17 -31.40
C GLU A 3 10.90 13.88 -31.01
N SER A 4 10.33 13.11 -30.08
CA SER A 4 10.93 11.86 -29.61
C SER A 4 10.96 10.82 -30.74
N LEU A 5 12.15 10.25 -31.00
CA LEU A 5 12.35 9.17 -31.96
C LEU A 5 11.90 7.79 -31.43
N TYR A 6 11.64 7.70 -30.13
CA TYR A 6 11.11 6.50 -29.50
C TYR A 6 9.63 6.71 -29.19
N PRO A 7 8.73 5.78 -29.57
CA PRO A 7 7.37 5.81 -29.07
C PRO A 7 7.45 5.83 -27.55
N PRO A 8 6.71 6.72 -26.86
CA PRO A 8 6.74 6.76 -25.40
C PRO A 8 6.34 5.39 -24.89
N ASP A 9 7.31 4.67 -24.33
CA ASP A 9 7.00 3.53 -23.49
C ASP A 9 6.15 4.08 -22.34
N GLN A 10 4.97 3.49 -22.12
CA GLN A 10 4.07 3.94 -21.04
C GLN A 10 4.75 3.88 -19.66
N ALA A 11 5.86 3.15 -19.55
CA ALA A 11 6.71 3.08 -18.36
C ALA A 11 7.44 4.38 -18.01
N LEU A 12 7.74 5.25 -18.99
CA LEU A 12 8.47 6.51 -18.76
C LEU A 12 7.55 7.71 -18.96
N ARG A 13 6.84 8.08 -17.89
CA ARG A 13 6.03 9.31 -17.87
C ARG A 13 6.96 10.50 -17.61
N PRO A 14 7.05 11.49 -18.52
CA PRO A 14 7.87 12.69 -18.30
C PRO A 14 7.23 13.66 -17.29
N GLU A 15 6.03 13.33 -16.80
CA GLU A 15 5.24 14.15 -15.88
C GLU A 15 5.20 13.49 -14.50
N LEU A 16 5.40 14.29 -13.46
CA LEU A 16 5.24 13.86 -12.08
C LEU A 16 3.78 14.06 -11.66
N LEU A 17 3.07 12.98 -11.35
CA LEU A 17 1.77 13.07 -10.69
C LEU A 17 1.99 13.36 -9.21
N ILE A 18 1.46 14.48 -8.74
CA ILE A 18 1.51 14.87 -7.32
C ILE A 18 0.10 14.79 -6.77
N GLU A 19 -0.09 13.95 -5.76
CA GLU A 19 -1.31 13.87 -4.97
C GLU A 19 -1.11 14.58 -3.64
N ILE A 20 -2.05 15.44 -3.27
CA ILE A 20 -2.03 16.19 -2.01
C ILE A 20 -3.28 15.81 -1.23
N SER A 21 -3.07 15.24 -0.05
CA SER A 21 -4.14 14.98 0.92
C SER A 21 -4.12 16.04 2.01
N ALA A 22 -5.28 16.63 2.31
CA ALA A 22 -5.44 17.62 3.38
C ALA A 22 -5.65 16.95 4.75
N ARG A 23 -4.78 16.00 5.10
CA ARG A 23 -4.72 15.34 6.42
C ARG A 23 -3.34 15.55 7.04
N ALA A 24 -3.33 15.88 8.33
CA ALA A 24 -2.09 15.89 9.09
C ALA A 24 -1.62 14.43 9.32
N PRO A 25 -0.30 14.17 9.29
CA PRO A 25 0.26 12.92 9.79
C PRO A 25 -0.20 12.63 11.22
N ILE A 26 -0.50 11.37 11.52
CA ILE A 26 -0.90 10.94 12.87
C ILE A 26 0.32 10.88 13.79
N LEU A 27 1.41 10.30 13.28
CA LEU A 27 2.68 10.26 13.98
C LEU A 27 3.59 11.41 13.54
N THR A 28 4.58 11.74 14.36
CA THR A 28 5.59 12.73 13.98
C THR A 28 6.35 12.25 12.74
N PRO A 29 6.41 13.05 11.66
CA PRO A 29 7.19 12.70 10.48
C PRO A 29 8.67 12.44 10.80
N VAL A 30 9.27 11.53 10.04
CA VAL A 30 10.67 11.14 10.17
C VAL A 30 11.47 11.73 9.02
N GLU A 31 12.58 12.42 9.32
CA GLU A 31 13.51 12.91 8.30
C GLU A 31 14.27 11.75 7.65
N CYS A 32 14.00 11.52 6.37
CA CYS A 32 14.65 10.49 5.57
C CYS A 32 15.65 11.14 4.61
N GLY A 33 16.91 10.71 4.68
CA GLY A 33 17.91 11.10 3.69
C GLY A 33 17.64 10.42 2.35
N TYR A 34 17.84 11.14 1.25
CA TYR A 34 17.77 10.58 -0.09
C TYR A 34 19.01 10.96 -0.91
N ASP A 35 19.25 10.20 -1.97
CA ASP A 35 20.28 10.50 -2.96
C ASP A 35 19.82 10.13 -4.36
N THR A 36 20.54 10.60 -5.36
CA THR A 36 20.26 10.25 -6.76
C THR A 36 20.97 8.95 -7.12
N ILE A 37 20.32 8.12 -7.95
CA ILE A 37 20.94 6.93 -8.55
C ILE A 37 22.23 7.31 -9.30
N VAL A 38 22.28 8.51 -9.89
CA VAL A 38 23.47 9.03 -10.58
C VAL A 38 24.64 9.22 -9.60
N ASN A 39 24.41 9.77 -8.41
CA ASN A 39 25.46 9.92 -7.40
C ASN A 39 25.96 8.56 -6.92
N GLU A 40 25.05 7.60 -6.67
CA GLU A 40 25.40 6.23 -6.30
C GLU A 40 26.28 5.56 -7.37
N LEU A 41 25.87 5.64 -8.64
CA LEU A 41 26.62 5.08 -9.77
C LEU A 41 27.99 5.73 -9.98
N LEU A 42 28.11 7.02 -9.67
CA LEU A 42 29.37 7.77 -9.77
C LEU A 42 30.23 7.67 -8.50
N GLY A 43 29.81 6.91 -7.48
CA GLY A 43 30.51 6.76 -6.21
C GLY A 43 30.66 8.07 -5.44
N ARG A 44 29.72 9.01 -5.63
CA ARG A 44 29.74 10.31 -4.93
C ARG A 44 29.18 10.13 -3.53
N ALA A 45 29.89 10.66 -2.53
CA ALA A 45 29.56 10.48 -1.11
C ALA A 45 28.50 11.46 -0.57
N GLU A 46 28.13 12.48 -1.35
CA GLU A 46 27.22 13.54 -0.89
C GLU A 46 25.76 13.14 -1.10
N ARG A 47 25.05 12.86 0.01
CA ARG A 47 23.60 12.72 0.00
C ARG A 47 22.97 14.02 -0.48
N SER A 48 22.10 13.91 -1.48
CA SER A 48 21.47 15.05 -2.13
C SER A 48 20.53 15.87 -1.21
N GLY A 49 19.98 15.27 -0.14
CA GLY A 49 19.16 16.00 0.84
C GLY A 49 18.42 15.11 1.86
N SER A 50 17.48 15.72 2.60
CA SER A 50 16.49 15.03 3.43
C SER A 50 15.07 15.47 3.09
N ILE A 51 14.11 14.61 3.40
CA ILE A 51 12.68 14.87 3.26
C ILE A 51 11.93 14.28 4.46
N ALA A 52 10.96 15.03 4.98
CA ALA A 52 10.03 14.54 5.98
C ALA A 52 9.11 13.46 5.37
N CYS A 53 9.22 12.24 5.86
CA CYS A 53 8.39 11.11 5.48
C CYS A 53 7.42 10.76 6.60
N LEU A 54 6.30 10.11 6.26
CA LEU A 54 5.45 9.48 7.27
C LEU A 54 6.25 8.42 8.05
N ASP A 55 5.90 8.26 9.32
CA ASP A 55 6.41 7.13 10.12
C ASP A 55 6.01 5.82 9.42
N ILE A 56 6.91 4.82 9.50
CA ILE A 56 6.70 3.53 8.84
C ILE A 56 5.44 2.82 9.35
N ARG A 57 5.10 2.99 10.64
CA ARG A 57 3.89 2.42 11.25
C ARG A 57 2.62 3.01 10.67
N GLU A 58 2.60 4.31 10.43
CA GLU A 58 1.50 5.00 9.76
C GLU A 58 1.40 4.59 8.29
N THR A 59 2.53 4.41 7.61
CA THR A 59 2.58 3.90 6.24
C THR A 59 2.01 2.48 6.13
N ILE A 60 2.37 1.59 7.06
CA ILE A 60 1.83 0.23 7.16
C ILE A 60 0.32 0.29 7.35
N ALA A 61 -0.14 1.07 8.34
CA ALA A 61 -1.55 1.22 8.66
C ALA A 61 -2.37 1.72 7.46
N GLY A 62 -1.89 2.77 6.77
CA GLY A 62 -2.59 3.36 5.63
C GLY A 62 -2.66 2.42 4.44
N LYS A 63 -1.56 1.74 4.11
CA LYS A 63 -1.55 0.73 3.02
C LYS A 63 -2.45 -0.45 3.34
N ASN A 64 -2.47 -0.91 4.59
CA ASN A 64 -3.36 -1.99 5.04
C ASN A 64 -4.83 -1.58 4.91
N ALA A 65 -5.22 -0.40 5.41
CA ALA A 65 -6.60 0.07 5.34
C ALA A 65 -7.06 0.24 3.88
N ALA A 66 -6.26 0.90 3.05
CA ALA A 66 -6.57 1.12 1.64
C ALA A 66 -6.71 -0.20 0.86
N LEU A 67 -5.81 -1.17 1.08
CA LEU A 67 -5.87 -2.50 0.48
C LEU A 67 -7.17 -3.22 0.85
N LEU A 68 -7.48 -3.31 2.15
CA LEU A 68 -8.61 -4.12 2.62
C LEU A 68 -9.97 -3.47 2.30
N ARG A 69 -10.08 -2.15 2.42
CA ARG A 69 -11.29 -1.43 2.00
C ARG A 69 -11.58 -1.65 0.53
N ARG A 70 -10.61 -1.39 -0.34
CA ARG A 70 -10.80 -1.47 -1.79
C ARG A 70 -11.06 -2.92 -2.24
N TRP A 71 -10.38 -3.89 -1.62
CA TRP A 71 -10.67 -5.30 -1.90
C TRP A 71 -12.08 -5.69 -1.43
N SER A 72 -12.53 -5.26 -0.24
CA SER A 72 -13.91 -5.47 0.23
C SER A 72 -14.95 -4.93 -0.76
N ALA A 73 -14.76 -3.69 -1.23
CA ALA A 73 -15.66 -3.06 -2.19
C ALA A 73 -15.71 -3.85 -3.51
N ARG A 74 -14.54 -4.28 -4.03
CA ARG A 74 -14.45 -5.11 -5.23
C ARG A 74 -15.25 -6.41 -5.09
N LEU A 75 -15.09 -7.13 -3.98
CA LEU A 75 -15.78 -8.41 -3.76
C LEU A 75 -17.29 -8.31 -3.84
N ARG A 76 -17.84 -7.12 -3.61
CA ARG A 76 -19.28 -6.87 -3.60
C ARG A 76 -19.78 -6.18 -4.86
N GLY A 77 -18.96 -6.20 -5.91
CA GLY A 77 -19.35 -5.67 -7.22
C GLY A 77 -19.46 -4.15 -7.24
N ALA A 78 -18.87 -3.43 -6.28
CA ALA A 78 -18.62 -2.00 -6.47
C ALA A 78 -17.67 -1.88 -7.66
N GLY A 79 -18.21 -1.51 -8.82
CA GLY A 79 -17.38 -1.18 -9.99
C GLY A 79 -16.43 -0.03 -9.64
N ARG A 80 -15.23 -0.02 -10.25
CA ARG A 80 -14.12 0.93 -10.02
C ARG A 80 -14.30 1.77 -8.76
N VAL A 81 -13.58 1.42 -7.69
CA VAL A 81 -13.42 2.31 -6.54
C VAL A 81 -12.63 3.52 -7.05
N PHE A 82 -13.35 4.54 -7.53
CA PHE A 82 -12.77 5.72 -8.14
C PHE A 82 -11.85 6.40 -7.11
N GLU A 83 -10.55 6.38 -7.39
CA GLU A 83 -9.58 7.32 -6.84
C GLU A 83 -9.28 8.39 -7.90
N LEU A 84 -8.85 9.57 -7.45
CA LEU A 84 -8.28 10.56 -8.35
C LEU A 84 -7.04 9.94 -9.03
N GLY A 85 -6.97 9.98 -10.35
CA GLY A 85 -5.88 9.37 -11.10
C GLY A 85 -6.22 7.95 -11.57
N ASN A 86 -5.72 7.59 -12.76
CA ASN A 86 -6.03 6.34 -13.47
C ASN A 86 -5.46 5.08 -12.78
N VAL A 87 -5.81 4.80 -11.53
CA VAL A 87 -5.43 3.56 -10.84
C VAL A 87 -6.43 2.47 -11.24
N ARG A 88 -5.96 1.41 -11.88
CA ARG A 88 -6.81 0.27 -12.22
C ARG A 88 -7.06 -0.55 -10.96
N ASP A 89 -8.19 -1.25 -10.90
CA ASP A 89 -8.51 -2.13 -9.75
C ASP A 89 -7.38 -3.16 -9.51
N GLU A 90 -6.68 -3.58 -10.56
CA GLU A 90 -5.54 -4.51 -10.45
C GLU A 90 -4.29 -3.92 -9.80
N ASP A 91 -4.12 -2.60 -9.80
CA ASP A 91 -2.93 -1.95 -9.21
C ASP A 91 -2.98 -1.97 -7.66
N ILE A 92 -4.10 -2.39 -7.05
CA ILE A 92 -4.25 -2.54 -5.59
C ILE A 92 -3.22 -3.53 -5.00
N VAL A 93 -2.83 -4.55 -5.78
CA VAL A 93 -1.89 -5.59 -5.34
C VAL A 93 -0.49 -5.04 -5.08
N ARG A 94 -0.18 -3.82 -5.56
CA ARG A 94 1.07 -3.12 -5.20
C ARG A 94 1.23 -2.99 -3.69
N HIS A 95 0.12 -2.83 -2.95
CA HIS A 95 0.17 -2.73 -1.49
C HIS A 95 0.57 -4.05 -0.83
N ILE A 96 0.28 -5.19 -1.45
CA ILE A 96 0.78 -6.50 -0.98
C ILE A 96 2.31 -6.52 -1.07
N TYR A 97 2.87 -6.03 -2.19
CA TYR A 97 4.31 -5.95 -2.38
C TYR A 97 4.94 -4.98 -1.39
N ASP A 98 4.40 -3.76 -1.30
CA ASP A 98 4.88 -2.72 -0.39
C ASP A 98 4.91 -3.22 1.06
N LEU A 99 3.80 -3.77 1.56
CA LEU A 99 3.70 -4.30 2.93
C LEU A 99 4.66 -5.48 3.12
N GLY A 100 4.73 -6.40 2.14
CA GLY A 100 5.66 -7.53 2.18
C GLY A 100 7.11 -7.10 2.32
N ARG A 101 7.52 -6.04 1.61
CA ARG A 101 8.88 -5.45 1.70
C ARG A 101 9.09 -4.68 2.98
N ILE A 102 8.11 -3.88 3.42
CA ILE A 102 8.20 -3.14 4.68
C ILE A 102 8.41 -4.11 5.83
N PHE A 103 7.63 -5.18 5.93
CA PHE A 103 7.78 -6.15 7.01
C PHE A 103 9.05 -7.00 6.92
N GLU A 104 9.66 -7.12 5.75
CA GLU A 104 10.98 -7.74 5.59
C GLU A 104 12.08 -6.87 6.22
N HIS A 105 12.03 -5.55 5.99
CA HIS A 105 13.01 -4.60 6.51
C HIS A 105 12.73 -4.15 7.96
N PHE A 106 11.46 -4.16 8.35
CA PHE A 106 10.97 -3.76 9.67
C PHE A 106 10.16 -4.88 10.33
N PRO A 107 10.77 -6.05 10.61
CA PRO A 107 10.06 -7.23 11.09
C PRO A 107 9.42 -7.05 12.48
N ARG A 108 9.86 -6.05 13.26
CA ARG A 108 9.25 -5.71 14.55
C ARG A 108 7.84 -5.16 14.40
N GLU A 109 7.55 -4.48 13.29
CA GLU A 109 6.26 -3.83 13.04
C GLU A 109 5.15 -4.84 12.73
N LEU A 110 5.49 -6.09 12.39
CA LEU A 110 4.52 -7.18 12.22
C LEU A 110 3.68 -7.44 13.47
N THR A 111 4.23 -7.17 14.65
CA THR A 111 3.58 -7.40 15.94
C THR A 111 3.58 -6.15 16.80
N ASP A 112 3.86 -4.98 16.22
CA ASP A 112 3.88 -3.72 16.96
C ASP A 112 2.45 -3.28 17.30
N VAL A 113 2.24 -2.95 18.56
CA VAL A 113 0.91 -2.60 19.10
C VAL A 113 0.43 -1.27 18.53
N GLU A 114 1.32 -0.31 18.31
CA GLU A 114 0.95 1.01 17.80
C GLU A 114 0.63 0.94 16.31
N ALA A 115 1.40 0.17 15.52
CA ALA A 115 1.08 -0.12 14.12
C ALA A 115 -0.30 -0.78 13.98
N GLY A 116 -0.60 -1.79 14.83
CA GLY A 116 -1.92 -2.43 14.88
C GLY A 116 -3.05 -1.46 15.26
N ARG A 117 -2.83 -0.62 16.28
CA ARG A 117 -3.78 0.41 16.71
C ARG A 117 -4.08 1.40 15.59
N LEU A 118 -3.05 1.89 14.89
CA LEU A 118 -3.18 2.81 13.75
C LEU A 118 -3.91 2.15 12.58
N ALA A 119 -3.60 0.90 12.25
CA ALA A 119 -4.29 0.18 11.18
C ALA A 119 -5.79 0.06 11.46
N ARG A 120 -6.15 -0.25 12.71
CA ARG A 120 -7.55 -0.29 13.15
C ARG A 120 -8.21 1.08 13.08
N GLU A 121 -7.54 2.13 13.55
CA GLU A 121 -8.04 3.50 13.51
C GLU A 121 -8.31 3.95 12.06
N LEU A 122 -7.37 3.70 11.15
CA LEU A 122 -7.52 4.06 9.74
C LEU A 122 -8.63 3.26 9.05
N LEU A 123 -8.84 1.98 9.36
CA LEU A 123 -10.00 1.22 8.88
C LEU A 123 -11.33 1.85 9.31
N LEU A 124 -11.41 2.32 10.56
CA LEU A 124 -12.60 3.00 11.08
C LEU A 124 -12.81 4.37 10.42
N GLN A 125 -11.73 5.12 10.17
CA GLN A 125 -11.80 6.39 9.43
C GLN A 125 -12.24 6.18 7.98
N ASP A 126 -11.70 5.17 7.31
CA ASP A 126 -12.08 4.78 5.96
C ASP A 126 -13.56 4.41 5.87
N ALA A 127 -14.13 3.81 6.92
CA ALA A 127 -15.56 3.52 7.02
C ALA A 127 -16.43 4.79 6.98
N LEU A 128 -15.96 5.88 7.60
CA LEU A 128 -16.66 7.16 7.62
C LEU A 128 -16.53 7.89 6.27
N GLU A 129 -15.33 7.88 5.69
CA GLU A 129 -15.01 8.63 4.47
C GLU A 129 -15.54 7.95 3.20
N PHE A 130 -15.43 6.63 3.14
CA PHE A 130 -15.77 5.84 1.95
C PHE A 130 -16.97 4.91 2.15
N GLY A 131 -17.61 4.94 3.32
CA GLY A 131 -18.75 4.07 3.65
C GLY A 131 -19.96 4.20 2.74
N GLY A 132 -20.05 5.27 1.94
CA GLY A 132 -21.06 5.39 0.87
C GLY A 132 -20.88 4.39 -0.28
N GLN A 133 -19.67 3.83 -0.46
CA GLN A 133 -19.34 2.90 -1.54
C GLN A 133 -19.57 1.42 -1.17
N ASP A 134 -19.42 1.08 0.11
CA ASP A 134 -19.75 -0.24 0.69
C ASP A 134 -20.46 -0.01 2.04
N PRO A 135 -21.81 -0.01 2.07
CA PRO A 135 -22.57 0.18 3.30
C PRO A 135 -22.19 -0.81 4.40
N GLY A 136 -21.77 -2.03 4.03
CA GLY A 136 -21.38 -2.99 5.04
C GLY A 136 -19.96 -2.78 5.57
N PHE A 137 -19.07 -2.15 4.79
CA PHE A 137 -17.77 -1.68 5.33
C PHE A 137 -17.99 -0.51 6.29
N ARG A 138 -18.97 0.36 6.02
CA ARG A 138 -19.37 1.41 6.98
C ARG A 138 -19.84 0.82 8.31
N ASP A 139 -20.70 -0.20 8.23
CA ASP A 139 -21.40 -0.73 9.41
C ASP A 139 -20.52 -1.71 10.23
N ALA A 140 -19.58 -2.42 9.58
CA ALA A 140 -18.71 -3.42 10.20
C ALA A 140 -17.29 -3.43 9.57
N PRO A 141 -16.52 -2.33 9.68
CA PRO A 141 -15.27 -2.16 8.92
C PRO A 141 -14.19 -3.19 9.26
N ILE A 142 -14.10 -3.61 10.53
CA ILE A 142 -13.07 -4.56 10.97
C ILE A 142 -13.39 -5.97 10.47
N GLU A 143 -14.64 -6.39 10.60
CA GLU A 143 -15.14 -7.66 10.10
C GLU A 143 -14.99 -7.73 8.59
N ARG A 144 -15.35 -6.66 7.87
CA ARG A 144 -15.21 -6.58 6.41
C ARG A 144 -13.77 -6.58 5.95
N ALA A 145 -12.88 -5.88 6.65
CA ALA A 145 -11.45 -5.92 6.36
C ALA A 145 -10.88 -7.33 6.54
N ARG A 146 -11.33 -8.06 7.57
CA ARG A 146 -10.93 -9.45 7.81
C ARG A 146 -11.45 -10.41 6.73
N GLU A 147 -12.71 -10.28 6.32
CA GLU A 147 -13.28 -11.03 5.20
C GLU A 147 -12.49 -10.78 3.91
N ALA A 148 -12.23 -9.51 3.61
CA ALA A 148 -11.44 -9.10 2.46
C ALA A 148 -10.03 -9.69 2.49
N LEU A 149 -9.36 -9.68 3.66
CA LEU A 149 -8.03 -10.27 3.81
C LEU A 149 -8.02 -11.78 3.53
N ASN A 150 -8.99 -12.51 4.09
CA ASN A 150 -9.11 -13.96 3.90
C ASN A 150 -9.35 -14.32 2.43
N ASP A 151 -10.23 -13.57 1.76
CA ASP A 151 -10.48 -13.76 0.34
C ASP A 151 -9.24 -13.41 -0.50
N LEU A 152 -8.59 -12.28 -0.21
CA LEU A 152 -7.38 -11.84 -0.91
C LEU A 152 -6.27 -12.91 -0.84
N ALA A 153 -6.09 -13.55 0.31
CA ALA A 153 -5.11 -14.62 0.50
C ALA A 153 -5.43 -15.88 -0.32
N ALA A 154 -6.71 -16.18 -0.55
CA ALA A 154 -7.16 -17.34 -1.34
C ALA A 154 -7.34 -17.02 -2.83
N SER A 155 -7.27 -15.74 -3.23
CA SER A 155 -7.60 -15.29 -4.57
C SER A 155 -6.50 -15.61 -5.59
N GLY A 156 -6.80 -16.54 -6.50
CA GLY A 156 -5.96 -16.82 -7.67
C GLY A 156 -5.82 -15.61 -8.62
N GLU A 157 -6.83 -14.74 -8.67
CA GLU A 157 -6.78 -13.49 -9.44
C GLU A 157 -5.79 -12.50 -8.82
N ALA A 158 -5.85 -12.28 -7.50
CA ALA A 158 -4.92 -11.40 -6.79
C ALA A 158 -3.46 -11.86 -6.98
N ARG A 159 -3.21 -13.17 -6.93
CA ARG A 159 -1.89 -13.75 -7.21
C ARG A 159 -1.41 -13.41 -8.62
N GLN A 160 -2.24 -13.64 -9.64
CA GLN A 160 -1.86 -13.32 -11.02
C GLN A 160 -1.58 -11.83 -11.21
N TRP A 161 -2.38 -10.97 -10.57
CA TRP A 161 -2.17 -9.53 -10.62
C TRP A 161 -0.85 -9.12 -9.96
N TYR A 162 -0.56 -9.70 -8.79
CA TYR A 162 0.69 -9.49 -8.08
C TYR A 162 1.91 -9.91 -8.91
N GLU A 163 1.85 -11.10 -9.52
CA GLU A 163 2.93 -11.62 -10.37
C GLU A 163 3.14 -10.72 -11.60
N ARG A 164 2.07 -10.28 -12.26
CA ARG A 164 2.16 -9.33 -13.39
C ARG A 164 2.75 -7.99 -12.95
N PHE A 165 2.27 -7.43 -11.85
CA PHE A 165 2.76 -6.17 -11.30
C PHE A 165 4.25 -6.25 -10.97
N THR A 166 4.65 -7.25 -10.19
CA THR A 166 6.04 -7.39 -9.74
C THR A 166 6.99 -7.68 -10.89
N THR A 167 6.60 -8.50 -11.87
CA THR A 167 7.40 -8.75 -13.08
C THR A 167 7.61 -7.48 -13.90
N ALA A 168 6.60 -6.62 -14.00
CA ALA A 168 6.68 -5.40 -14.81
C ALA A 168 7.40 -4.24 -14.10
N MET A 169 7.25 -4.12 -12.77
CA MET A 169 7.58 -2.88 -12.04
C MET A 169 8.71 -3.02 -11.02
N VAL A 170 9.10 -4.24 -10.62
CA VAL A 170 10.06 -4.45 -9.53
C VAL A 170 11.39 -4.93 -10.08
N TYR A 171 12.46 -4.22 -9.72
CA TYR A 171 13.83 -4.63 -9.97
C TYR A 171 14.42 -5.29 -8.71
N GLY A 172 15.02 -6.48 -8.87
CA GLY A 172 15.68 -7.21 -7.79
C GLY A 172 14.90 -8.43 -7.28
N VAL A 173 15.16 -8.83 -6.03
CA VAL A 173 14.51 -9.99 -5.40
C VAL A 173 13.06 -9.64 -5.03
N ILE A 174 12.12 -10.36 -5.62
CA ILE A 174 10.68 -10.19 -5.40
C ILE A 174 10.23 -11.22 -4.35
N PRO A 175 9.61 -10.81 -3.23
CA PRO A 175 9.03 -11.75 -2.29
C PRO A 175 7.87 -12.51 -2.98
N PRO A 176 7.78 -13.84 -2.86
CA PRO A 176 6.64 -14.60 -3.36
C PRO A 176 5.32 -14.09 -2.77
N PHE A 177 4.24 -14.17 -3.55
CA PHE A 177 2.90 -13.75 -3.12
C PHE A 177 2.51 -14.34 -1.75
N ASP A 178 2.73 -15.65 -1.56
CA ASP A 178 2.41 -16.35 -0.32
C ASP A 178 3.21 -15.84 0.88
N GLU A 179 4.46 -15.44 0.66
CA GLU A 179 5.31 -14.90 1.72
C GLU A 179 4.86 -13.49 2.12
N ALA A 180 4.57 -12.64 1.13
CA ALA A 180 4.03 -11.31 1.37
C ALA A 180 2.67 -11.36 2.05
N MET A 181 1.76 -12.21 1.57
CA MET A 181 0.45 -12.42 2.20
C MET A 181 0.55 -13.03 3.59
N GLY A 182 1.48 -13.96 3.82
CA GLY A 182 1.72 -14.53 5.15
C GLY A 182 2.12 -13.47 6.19
N ARG A 183 2.91 -12.47 5.79
CA ARG A 183 3.25 -11.32 6.63
C ARG A 183 2.03 -10.46 6.96
N ILE A 184 1.19 -10.17 5.96
CA ILE A 184 -0.03 -9.35 6.15
C ILE A 184 -1.06 -10.09 7.01
N LEU A 185 -1.23 -11.41 6.80
CA LEU A 185 -2.08 -12.26 7.63
C LEU A 185 -1.61 -12.26 9.09
N LYS A 186 -0.29 -12.35 9.33
CA LYS A 186 0.26 -12.25 10.68
C LYS A 186 0.04 -10.87 11.31
N PHE A 187 0.17 -9.79 10.53
CA PHE A 187 -0.11 -8.45 11.01
C PHE A 187 -1.58 -8.24 11.38
N ALA A 188 -2.51 -9.03 10.83
CA ALA A 188 -3.93 -8.97 11.17
C ALA A 188 -4.19 -9.21 12.67
N ASP A 189 -3.39 -10.05 13.31
CA ASP A 189 -3.49 -10.32 14.75
C ASP A 189 -3.26 -9.05 15.60
N ALA A 190 -2.60 -8.02 15.06
CA ALA A 190 -2.32 -6.77 15.75
C ALA A 190 -3.49 -5.76 15.70
N TRP A 191 -4.39 -5.85 14.73
CA TRP A 191 -5.50 -4.89 14.54
C TRP A 191 -6.89 -5.52 14.62
N VAL A 192 -7.00 -6.83 14.52
CA VAL A 192 -8.22 -7.57 14.86
C VAL A 192 -8.25 -7.77 16.38
N PRO A 193 -9.32 -7.36 17.09
CA PRO A 193 -9.42 -7.63 18.51
C PRO A 193 -9.34 -9.13 18.80
N SER A 194 -8.49 -9.55 19.74
CA SER A 194 -8.63 -10.83 20.42
C SER A 194 -10.05 -10.87 21.01
N GLY A 195 -10.86 -11.85 20.62
CA GLY A 195 -12.31 -11.84 20.79
C GLY A 195 -12.83 -11.31 22.13
N GLY A 196 -13.89 -10.51 22.07
CA GLY A 196 -14.81 -10.26 23.18
C GLY A 196 -15.89 -11.32 23.23
#